data_AF-X0T8X2-F1
#
_entry.id   AF-X0T8X2-F1
#
_cell.length_a   1.000
_cell.length_b   1.000
_cell.length_c   1.000
_cell.angle_alpha   90.00
_cell.angle_beta   90.00
_cell.angle_gamma   90.00
#
_symmetry.space_group_name_H-M   'P 1'
#
loop_
_entity.id
_entity.type
_entity.pdbx_description
1 polymer ?
#
loop_
_entity_poly.entity_id
_entity_poly.type
_entity_poly.pdbx_seq_one_letter_code
_entity_poly.pdbx_strand_id
1 'polypeptide(L)'
;MHAQQDKAVALDGVWRLRGYGKILHIHRSNYTNYDITKISCLQVRKGTLRDLKNRFDRFEIYDTDQLSLFSKGGITRYTYDRLNTLPEYCQNDCTSKLKEPEYNFGVFYHSFKENYPFFKLHNVDWDGIYKTYHPKVTAKTTDDELLEIFSAVIESFNDPHVSLRAGDRWIGSTKRDALSLHVRQEFASEKPMDRFFKSLEKLRSIIKKDFLDVDCRMAANNFIVWGKIKPNIGYLNIFIMGDYAGIRSSRTDSIAVLQTTLDQVMEYFKSVEAVVVDVRFNTGGYDENSIMIANRFADRRRLAFTKKAVYGKGFTDKQKFYIHPQGNF
;
A
#
# COMPACT_ATOMS: atom_id res chain seq x y z
N MET A 1 15.06 31.33 12.34
CA MET A 1 15.97 30.16 12.42
C MET A 1 15.82 29.36 13.71
N HIS A 2 15.38 29.93 14.84
CA HIS A 2 15.24 29.19 16.11
C HIS A 2 14.04 28.22 16.22
N ALA A 3 12.88 28.51 15.60
CA ALA A 3 11.70 27.63 15.69
C ALA A 3 11.83 26.25 14.98
N GLN A 4 12.79 26.08 14.07
CA GLN A 4 13.07 24.80 13.41
C GLN A 4 14.11 23.96 14.19
N GLN A 5 14.92 24.60 15.04
CA GLN A 5 15.96 23.96 15.83
C GLN A 5 15.36 23.32 17.10
N ASP A 6 14.37 23.96 17.71
CA ASP A 6 13.66 23.43 18.89
C ASP A 6 12.81 22.18 18.60
N LYS A 7 12.29 22.02 17.38
CA LYS A 7 11.59 20.78 16.97
C LYS A 7 12.53 19.65 16.58
N ALA A 8 13.79 19.95 16.24
CA ALA A 8 14.77 18.92 15.88
C ALA A 8 15.24 18.11 17.09
N VAL A 9 15.38 18.75 18.26
CA VAL A 9 15.71 18.10 19.54
C VAL A 9 14.61 17.14 19.99
N ALA A 10 13.34 17.42 19.66
CA ALA A 10 12.20 16.60 20.05
C ALA A 10 12.06 15.29 19.23
N LEU A 11 12.61 15.22 18.00
CA LEU A 11 12.52 14.04 17.13
C LEU A 11 13.61 13.00 17.41
N ASP A 12 14.76 13.42 17.96
CA ASP A 12 15.81 12.49 18.36
C ASP A 12 15.28 11.48 19.38
N GLY A 13 15.62 10.21 19.18
CA GLY A 13 15.21 9.12 20.04
C GLY A 13 14.77 7.86 19.29
N VAL A 14 14.27 6.91 20.08
CA VAL A 14 13.81 5.61 19.60
C VAL A 14 12.29 5.57 19.67
N TRP A 15 11.65 5.23 18.56
CA TRP A 15 10.21 5.33 18.37
C TRP A 15 9.65 3.99 17.90
N ARG A 16 8.78 3.36 18.69
CA ARG A 16 8.09 2.12 18.30
C ARG A 16 6.76 2.44 17.63
N LEU A 17 6.58 1.98 16.40
CA LEU A 17 5.31 2.14 15.68
C LEU A 17 4.22 1.29 16.35
N ARG A 18 3.05 1.89 16.58
CA ARG A 18 1.84 1.14 16.93
C ARG A 18 1.39 0.34 15.72
N GLY A 19 1.50 -0.97 15.83
CA GLY A 19 1.30 -1.93 14.75
C GLY A 19 2.46 -1.98 13.75
N TYR A 20 2.31 -2.79 12.70
CA TYR A 20 3.27 -2.94 11.59
C TYR A 20 4.66 -3.50 11.95
N GLY A 21 4.95 -3.73 13.25
CA GLY A 21 6.21 -4.33 13.71
C GLY A 21 7.44 -3.50 13.36
N LYS A 22 7.47 -2.20 13.67
CA LYS A 22 8.62 -1.34 13.33
C LYS A 22 9.14 -0.49 14.48
N ILE A 23 10.45 -0.24 14.46
CA ILE A 23 11.12 0.78 15.27
C ILE A 23 11.80 1.78 14.33
N LEU A 24 11.61 3.07 14.60
CA LEU A 24 12.31 4.18 13.98
C LEU A 24 13.28 4.77 15.02
N HIS A 25 14.57 4.64 14.78
CA HIS A 25 15.61 5.27 15.59
C HIS A 25 16.12 6.50 14.86
N ILE A 26 15.89 7.69 15.43
CA ILE A 26 16.42 8.95 14.94
C ILE A 26 17.56 9.37 15.86
N HIS A 27 18.71 9.65 15.27
CA HIS A 27 19.86 10.15 16.01
C HIS A 27 20.57 11.22 15.18
N ARG A 28 20.58 12.45 15.69
CA ARG A 28 21.11 13.63 15.01
C ARG A 28 20.39 13.80 13.67
N SER A 29 21.15 13.89 12.58
CA SER A 29 20.60 14.07 11.23
C SER A 29 20.31 12.77 10.49
N ASN A 30 20.31 11.62 11.16
CA ASN A 30 20.12 10.30 10.55
C ASN A 30 18.95 9.54 11.18
N TYR A 31 18.40 8.59 10.43
CA TYR A 31 17.46 7.61 10.95
C TYR A 31 17.82 6.19 10.52
N THR A 32 17.38 5.24 11.33
CA THR A 32 17.41 3.81 11.04
C THR A 32 16.02 3.23 11.31
N ASN A 33 15.47 2.50 10.34
CA ASN A 33 14.25 1.72 10.50
C ASN A 33 14.60 0.26 10.73
N TYR A 34 13.94 -0.33 11.71
CA TYR A 34 14.00 -1.75 12.03
C TYR A 34 12.63 -2.38 11.84
N ASP A 35 12.61 -3.56 11.25
CA ASP A 35 11.47 -4.48 11.29
C ASP A 35 11.67 -5.43 12.47
N ILE A 36 10.70 -5.50 13.36
CA ILE A 36 10.77 -6.27 14.59
C ILE A 36 9.72 -7.37 14.62
N THR A 37 10.11 -8.49 15.21
CA THR A 37 9.20 -9.53 15.67
C THR A 37 9.52 -9.87 17.14
N LYS A 38 8.81 -10.83 17.73
CA LYS A 38 9.19 -11.37 19.04
C LYS A 38 10.61 -11.93 19.08
N ILE A 39 11.14 -12.41 17.95
CA ILE A 39 12.43 -13.12 17.89
C ILE A 39 13.52 -12.41 17.07
N SER A 40 13.19 -11.28 16.42
CA SER A 40 14.11 -10.61 15.51
C SER A 40 14.00 -9.09 15.52
N CYS A 41 15.10 -8.44 15.16
CA CYS A 41 15.15 -7.02 14.87
C CYS A 41 16.07 -6.80 13.67
N LEU A 42 15.48 -6.53 12.51
CA LEU A 42 16.19 -6.43 11.24
C LEU A 42 16.28 -4.98 10.82
N GLN A 43 17.50 -4.51 10.62
CA GLN A 43 17.73 -3.18 10.08
C GLN A 43 17.41 -3.15 8.59
N VAL A 44 16.25 -2.58 8.22
CA VAL A 44 15.76 -2.62 6.84
C VAL A 44 16.06 -1.35 6.03
N ARG A 45 16.33 -0.22 6.69
CA ARG A 45 16.64 1.03 6.00
C ARG A 45 17.40 2.01 6.89
N LYS A 46 18.36 2.73 6.29
CA LYS A 46 19.00 3.92 6.85
C LYS A 46 18.85 5.10 5.91
N GLY A 47 18.97 6.30 6.43
CA GLY A 47 19.03 7.53 5.64
C GLY A 47 19.12 8.76 6.51
N THR A 48 19.04 9.92 5.88
CA THR A 48 19.06 11.21 6.56
C THR A 48 17.67 11.62 7.03
N LEU A 49 17.59 12.53 8.00
CA LEU A 49 16.33 13.18 8.36
C LEU A 49 15.68 13.91 7.18
N ARG A 50 16.47 14.37 6.20
CA ARG A 50 15.95 14.93 4.94
C ARG A 50 15.19 13.86 4.14
N ASP A 51 15.73 12.65 4.03
CA ASP A 51 15.04 11.54 3.35
C ASP A 51 13.76 11.12 4.07
N LEU A 52 13.73 11.23 5.40
CA LEU A 52 12.52 11.01 6.19
C LEU A 52 11.47 12.09 5.88
N LYS A 53 11.86 13.38 5.89
CA LYS A 53 11.00 14.53 5.55
C LYS A 53 10.55 14.56 4.09
N ASN A 54 11.27 13.90 3.19
CA ASN A 54 10.83 13.73 1.81
C ASN A 54 9.68 12.71 1.70
N ARG A 55 9.61 11.73 2.61
CA ARG A 55 8.59 10.67 2.63
C ARG A 55 7.39 10.99 3.52
N PHE A 56 7.60 11.80 4.56
CA PHE A 56 6.57 12.25 5.49
C PHE A 56 6.59 13.78 5.50
N ASP A 57 5.48 14.43 5.21
CA ASP A 57 5.39 15.90 5.14
C ASP A 57 4.81 16.53 6.41
N ARG A 58 4.20 15.72 7.28
CA ARG A 58 3.68 16.16 8.59
C ARG A 58 4.22 15.29 9.73
N PHE A 59 4.83 15.98 10.69
CA PHE A 59 5.34 15.43 11.94
C PHE A 59 4.60 16.12 13.09
N GLU A 60 3.89 15.33 13.89
CA GLU A 60 3.17 15.81 15.07
C GLU A 60 3.79 15.14 16.29
N ILE A 61 4.40 15.92 17.17
CA ILE A 61 4.95 15.44 18.44
C ILE A 61 3.96 15.85 19.51
N TYR A 62 3.45 14.88 20.24
CA TYR A 62 2.58 15.09 21.39
C TYR A 62 3.41 14.81 22.64
N ASP A 63 3.62 15.86 23.44
CA ASP A 63 4.54 15.90 24.56
C ASP A 63 5.96 15.48 24.15
N THR A 64 6.65 14.68 24.97
CA THR A 64 7.91 14.06 24.59
C THR A 64 7.72 12.64 24.07
N ASP A 65 6.64 11.94 24.40
CA ASP A 65 6.62 10.47 24.33
C ASP A 65 5.81 9.89 23.17
N GLN A 66 5.15 10.73 22.37
CA GLN A 66 4.39 10.27 21.21
C GLN A 66 4.74 11.08 19.94
N LEU A 67 4.93 10.36 18.84
CA LEU A 67 5.19 10.91 17.52
C LEU A 67 4.14 10.38 16.54
N SER A 68 3.51 11.25 15.77
CA SER A 68 2.65 10.89 14.65
C SER A 68 3.26 11.37 13.35
N LEU A 69 3.41 10.45 12.39
CA LEU A 69 3.90 10.70 11.04
C LEU A 69 2.79 10.48 10.01
N PHE A 70 2.79 11.30 8.95
CA PHE A 70 1.88 11.14 7.82
C PHE A 70 2.70 11.09 6.55
N SER A 71 2.51 10.03 5.75
CA SER A 71 3.21 9.92 4.47
C SER A 71 2.83 11.09 3.58
N LYS A 72 3.81 11.63 2.86
CA LYS A 72 3.59 12.73 1.93
C LYS A 72 2.55 12.33 0.87
N GLY A 73 1.48 13.10 0.77
CA GLY A 73 0.31 12.78 -0.06
C GLY A 73 -0.56 11.63 0.46
N GLY A 74 -0.35 11.15 1.68
CA GLY A 74 -1.12 10.07 2.29
C GLY A 74 -2.02 10.54 3.43
N ILE A 75 -3.09 9.78 3.66
CA ILE A 75 -4.08 10.10 4.70
C ILE A 75 -3.86 9.32 6.01
N THR A 76 -3.08 8.23 5.99
CA THR A 76 -2.88 7.38 7.16
C THR A 76 -1.94 8.03 8.17
N ARG A 77 -2.37 8.08 9.43
CA ARG A 77 -1.51 8.44 10.58
C ARG A 77 -0.74 7.22 11.07
N TYR A 78 0.56 7.36 11.21
CA TYR A 78 1.44 6.37 11.84
C TYR A 78 1.84 6.89 13.22
N THR A 79 1.29 6.32 14.28
CA THR A 79 1.54 6.75 15.66
C THR A 79 2.61 5.88 16.30
N TYR A 80 3.62 6.51 16.88
CA TYR A 80 4.76 5.91 17.52
C TYR A 80 4.80 6.29 19.00
N ASP A 81 5.24 5.35 19.83
CA ASP A 81 5.52 5.54 21.24
C ASP A 81 7.04 5.60 21.45
N ARG A 82 7.52 6.53 22.29
CA ARG A 82 8.94 6.64 22.62
C ARG A 82 9.40 5.43 23.42
N LEU A 83 10.60 4.95 23.12
CA LEU A 83 11.34 3.99 23.93
C LEU A 83 12.53 4.70 24.59
N ASN A 84 12.86 4.31 25.82
CA ASN A 84 14.01 4.86 26.55
C ASN A 84 15.34 4.58 25.84
N THR A 85 15.45 3.41 25.23
CA THR A 85 16.63 2.98 24.49
C THR A 85 16.24 2.02 23.38
N LEU A 86 17.14 1.83 22.41
CA LEU A 86 16.98 0.81 21.39
C LEU A 86 17.03 -0.56 22.09
N PRO A 87 16.07 -1.47 21.87
CA PRO A 87 16.10 -2.78 22.53
C PRO A 87 17.43 -3.51 22.29
N GLU A 88 17.96 -4.21 23.28
CA GLU A 88 19.28 -4.86 23.21
C GLU A 88 19.41 -5.82 22.01
N TYR A 89 18.35 -6.57 21.73
CA TYR A 89 18.28 -7.47 20.57
C TYR A 89 18.26 -6.74 19.21
N CYS A 90 18.10 -5.42 19.19
CA CYS A 90 18.28 -4.55 18.01
C CYS A 90 19.67 -3.90 17.96
N GLN A 91 20.42 -3.89 19.07
CA GLN A 91 21.79 -3.39 19.15
C GLN A 91 22.79 -4.46 18.70
N ASN A 92 22.50 -5.72 19.02
CA ASN A 92 23.31 -6.86 18.62
C ASN A 92 23.09 -7.16 17.14
N ASP A 93 24.14 -6.95 16.33
CA ASP A 93 24.13 -7.26 14.91
C ASP A 93 24.04 -8.79 14.72
N CYS A 94 22.82 -9.32 14.63
CA CYS A 94 22.58 -10.75 14.40
C CYS A 94 22.81 -11.15 12.94
N THR A 95 23.78 -10.53 12.26
CA THR A 95 24.10 -10.78 10.85
C THR A 95 24.48 -12.24 10.60
N SER A 96 25.09 -12.90 11.59
CA SER A 96 25.43 -14.33 11.52
C SER A 96 24.19 -15.22 11.34
N LYS A 97 23.08 -14.91 12.03
CA LYS A 97 21.83 -15.69 11.95
C LYS A 97 21.05 -15.47 10.66
N LEU A 98 21.33 -14.40 9.92
CA LEU A 98 20.62 -14.10 8.66
C LEU A 98 20.83 -15.19 7.59
N LYS A 99 21.86 -16.02 7.74
CA LYS A 99 22.14 -17.17 6.87
C LYS A 99 21.60 -18.49 7.40
N GLU A 100 21.03 -18.50 8.61
CA GLU A 100 20.45 -19.71 9.19
C GLU A 100 19.02 -19.89 8.66
N PRO A 101 18.70 -21.01 7.99
CA PRO A 101 17.37 -21.23 7.42
C PRO A 101 16.28 -21.32 8.49
N GLU A 102 16.58 -21.93 9.64
CA GLU A 102 15.67 -22.02 10.80
C GLU A 102 15.31 -20.62 11.34
N TYR A 103 16.29 -19.72 11.43
CA TYR A 103 16.06 -18.34 11.83
C TYR A 103 15.18 -17.61 10.81
N ASN A 104 15.48 -17.72 9.52
CA ASN A 104 14.67 -17.12 8.45
C ASN A 104 13.21 -17.60 8.49
N PHE A 105 12.99 -18.91 8.67
CA PHE A 105 11.64 -19.46 8.81
C PHE A 105 10.93 -18.93 10.06
N GLY A 106 11.63 -18.85 11.20
CA GLY A 106 11.10 -18.25 12.42
C GLY A 106 10.65 -16.81 12.22
N VAL A 107 11.48 -15.98 11.58
CA VAL A 107 11.16 -14.57 11.31
C VAL A 107 9.97 -14.46 10.36
N PHE A 108 9.93 -15.27 9.30
CA PHE A 108 8.79 -15.36 8.40
C PHE A 108 7.49 -15.68 9.15
N TYR A 109 7.50 -16.75 9.99
CA TYR A 109 6.35 -17.16 10.77
C TYR A 109 5.85 -16.05 11.71
N HIS A 110 6.76 -15.45 12.47
CA HIS A 110 6.44 -14.41 13.45
C HIS A 110 5.97 -13.11 12.79
N SER A 111 6.52 -12.75 11.63
CA SER A 111 6.10 -11.55 10.87
C SER A 111 4.61 -11.62 10.53
N PHE A 112 4.13 -12.76 10.03
CA PHE A 112 2.72 -12.98 9.75
C PHE A 112 1.90 -13.13 11.03
N LYS A 113 2.35 -13.92 12.02
CA LYS A 113 1.62 -14.13 13.29
C LYS A 113 1.32 -12.80 13.99
N GLU A 114 2.25 -11.86 13.94
CA GLU A 114 2.20 -10.60 14.69
C GLU A 114 1.56 -9.45 13.90
N ASN A 115 1.43 -9.55 12.57
CA ASN A 115 1.00 -8.43 11.73
C ASN A 115 -0.14 -8.74 10.77
N TYR A 116 -0.38 -10.00 10.39
CA TYR A 116 -1.39 -10.36 9.40
C TYR A 116 -2.78 -10.51 10.06
N PRO A 117 -3.78 -9.67 9.70
CA PRO A 117 -5.07 -9.65 10.39
C PRO A 117 -6.10 -10.65 9.83
N PHE A 118 -5.82 -11.31 8.71
CA PHE A 118 -6.86 -11.96 7.90
C PHE A 118 -6.77 -13.49 7.82
N PHE A 119 -6.06 -14.16 8.75
CA PHE A 119 -5.96 -15.63 8.77
C PHE A 119 -7.34 -16.31 8.73
N LYS A 120 -8.27 -15.84 9.58
CA LYS A 120 -9.64 -16.38 9.64
C LYS A 120 -10.42 -16.13 8.34
N LEU A 121 -10.25 -14.96 7.72
CA LEU A 121 -10.95 -14.60 6.49
C LEU A 121 -10.53 -15.51 5.32
N HIS A 122 -9.24 -15.82 5.27
CA HIS A 122 -8.65 -16.66 4.23
C HIS A 122 -8.57 -18.15 4.59
N ASN A 123 -9.16 -18.55 5.73
CA ASN A 123 -9.14 -19.92 6.23
C ASN A 123 -7.72 -20.53 6.33
N VAL A 124 -6.75 -19.73 6.77
CA VAL A 124 -5.35 -20.14 6.94
C VAL A 124 -5.11 -20.59 8.37
N ASP A 125 -4.85 -21.88 8.58
CA ASP A 125 -4.40 -22.41 9.87
C ASP A 125 -2.90 -22.12 10.07
N TRP A 126 -2.62 -20.94 10.63
CA TRP A 126 -1.24 -20.49 10.80
C TRP A 126 -0.44 -21.36 11.78
N ASP A 127 -1.08 -21.88 12.83
CA ASP A 127 -0.39 -22.72 13.81
C ASP A 127 -0.16 -24.13 13.26
N GLY A 128 -1.06 -24.64 12.42
CA GLY A 128 -0.86 -25.85 11.62
C GLY A 128 0.27 -25.72 10.59
N ILE A 129 0.39 -24.57 9.92
CA ILE A 129 1.51 -24.27 9.00
C ILE A 129 2.85 -24.38 9.74
N TYR A 130 2.95 -23.79 10.93
CA TYR A 130 4.18 -23.90 11.73
C TYR A 130 4.50 -25.36 12.06
N LYS A 131 3.53 -26.12 12.59
CA LYS A 131 3.71 -27.55 12.91
C LYS A 131 4.13 -28.39 11.70
N THR A 132 3.65 -28.02 10.51
CA THR A 132 3.90 -28.77 9.27
C THR A 132 5.26 -28.46 8.66
N TYR A 133 5.66 -27.18 8.63
CA TYR A 133 6.84 -26.74 7.90
C TYR A 133 8.07 -26.51 8.79
N HIS A 134 7.90 -26.12 10.04
CA HIS A 134 9.03 -25.90 10.95
C HIS A 134 9.96 -27.12 11.07
N PRO A 135 9.46 -28.36 11.28
CA PRO A 135 10.34 -29.53 11.39
C PRO A 135 11.09 -29.89 10.10
N LYS A 136 10.70 -29.32 8.95
CA LYS A 136 11.34 -29.56 7.64
C LYS A 136 12.51 -28.61 7.40
N VAL A 137 12.59 -27.51 8.14
CA VAL A 137 13.68 -26.53 8.02
C VAL A 137 14.74 -26.88 9.04
N THR A 138 15.96 -27.14 8.57
CA THR A 138 17.11 -27.50 9.42
C THR A 138 18.33 -26.71 8.98
N ALA A 139 19.42 -26.72 9.76
CA ALA A 139 20.70 -26.10 9.37
C ALA A 139 21.28 -26.56 8.01
N LYS A 140 20.77 -27.66 7.42
CA LYS A 140 21.18 -28.14 6.08
C LYS A 140 20.27 -27.68 4.94
N THR A 141 19.13 -27.05 5.25
CA THR A 141 18.18 -26.57 4.24
C THR A 141 18.83 -25.46 3.42
N THR A 142 18.81 -25.62 2.11
CA THR A 142 19.34 -24.65 1.15
C THR A 142 18.39 -23.46 0.96
N ASP A 143 18.90 -22.37 0.40
CA ASP A 143 18.09 -21.18 0.08
C ASP A 143 16.93 -21.51 -0.89
N ASP A 144 17.15 -22.43 -1.84
CA ASP A 144 16.12 -22.85 -2.80
C ASP A 144 15.03 -23.70 -2.13
N GLU A 145 15.40 -24.68 -1.30
CA GLU A 145 14.44 -25.48 -0.53
C GLU A 145 13.63 -24.60 0.45
N LEU A 146 14.28 -23.63 1.09
CA LEU A 146 13.61 -22.68 1.98
C LEU A 146 12.62 -21.80 1.20
N LEU A 147 13.01 -21.33 0.01
CA LEU A 147 12.14 -20.56 -0.86
C LEU A 147 10.93 -21.37 -1.35
N GLU A 148 11.11 -22.66 -1.67
CA GLU A 148 10.01 -23.56 -2.01
C GLU A 148 9.03 -23.71 -0.83
N ILE A 149 9.54 -23.87 0.38
CA ILE A 149 8.73 -23.91 1.60
C ILE A 149 7.92 -22.61 1.77
N PHE A 150 8.59 -21.44 1.68
CA PHE A 150 7.89 -20.16 1.79
C PHE A 150 6.87 -19.95 0.68
N SER A 151 7.18 -20.38 -0.55
CA SER A 151 6.27 -20.26 -1.69
C SER A 151 5.00 -21.08 -1.45
N ALA A 152 5.13 -22.33 -1.02
CA ALA A 152 3.99 -23.18 -0.71
C ALA A 152 3.11 -22.59 0.41
N VAL A 153 3.72 -21.99 1.44
CA VAL A 153 2.98 -21.31 2.50
C VAL A 153 2.27 -20.08 1.96
N ILE A 154 2.94 -19.23 1.20
CA ILE A 154 2.36 -17.99 0.65
C ILE A 154 1.20 -18.29 -0.29
N GLU A 155 1.35 -19.26 -1.20
CA GLU A 155 0.29 -19.65 -2.14
C GLU A 155 -0.99 -20.15 -1.44
N SER A 156 -0.89 -20.65 -0.20
CA SER A 156 -2.06 -21.09 0.58
C SER A 156 -2.97 -19.94 1.05
N PHE A 157 -2.48 -18.68 1.08
CA PHE A 157 -3.25 -17.56 1.61
C PHE A 157 -4.45 -17.18 0.76
N ASN A 158 -4.41 -17.38 -0.56
CA ASN A 158 -5.46 -16.90 -1.45
C ASN A 158 -5.79 -15.39 -1.23
N ASP A 159 -4.81 -14.58 -0.84
CA ASP A 159 -4.94 -13.14 -0.57
C ASP A 159 -4.17 -12.33 -1.65
N PRO A 160 -4.83 -11.48 -2.46
CA PRO A 160 -4.14 -10.67 -3.45
C PRO A 160 -3.11 -9.68 -2.87
N HIS A 161 -3.13 -9.42 -1.57
CA HIS A 161 -2.20 -8.50 -0.88
C HIS A 161 -1.05 -9.22 -0.16
N VAL A 162 -0.99 -10.55 -0.21
CA VAL A 162 0.12 -11.33 0.33
C VAL A 162 1.04 -11.78 -0.81
N SER A 163 2.32 -11.46 -0.67
CA SER A 163 3.35 -11.92 -1.58
C SER A 163 4.71 -12.04 -0.91
N LEU A 164 5.59 -12.80 -1.52
CA LEU A 164 6.99 -12.97 -1.16
C LEU A 164 7.87 -12.51 -2.32
N ARG A 165 8.93 -11.77 -1.99
CA ARG A 165 9.98 -11.41 -2.93
C ARG A 165 11.30 -12.00 -2.47
N ALA A 166 11.93 -12.79 -3.32
CA ALA A 166 13.27 -13.36 -3.11
C ALA A 166 14.14 -12.96 -4.31
N GLY A 167 14.96 -11.91 -4.13
CA GLY A 167 15.68 -11.27 -5.24
C GLY A 167 14.71 -10.77 -6.32
N ASP A 168 14.83 -11.34 -7.51
CA ASP A 168 13.97 -11.03 -8.68
C ASP A 168 12.74 -11.94 -8.77
N ARG A 169 12.64 -12.98 -7.94
CA ARG A 169 11.46 -13.85 -7.89
C ARG A 169 10.37 -13.18 -7.06
N TRP A 170 9.16 -13.15 -7.61
CA TRP A 170 7.95 -12.67 -6.96
C TRP A 170 6.90 -13.79 -6.94
N ILE A 171 6.47 -14.17 -5.74
CA ILE A 171 5.41 -15.17 -5.51
C ILE A 171 4.24 -14.45 -4.86
N GLY A 172 3.09 -14.41 -5.53
CA GLY A 172 1.86 -13.80 -5.01
C GLY A 172 0.82 -14.87 -4.66
N SER A 173 -0.07 -14.57 -3.72
CA SER A 173 -1.12 -15.51 -3.30
C SER A 173 -2.50 -15.21 -3.90
N THR A 174 -2.57 -14.37 -4.93
CA THR A 174 -3.85 -13.99 -5.54
C THR A 174 -4.62 -15.19 -6.08
N LYS A 175 -5.83 -15.41 -5.56
CA LYS A 175 -6.81 -16.27 -6.23
C LYS A 175 -7.21 -15.62 -7.55
N ARG A 176 -6.93 -16.32 -8.65
CA ARG A 176 -7.19 -15.81 -10.00
C ARG A 176 -8.69 -15.86 -10.30
N ASP A 177 -9.24 -14.73 -10.73
CA ASP A 177 -10.61 -14.65 -11.25
C ASP A 177 -10.66 -14.94 -12.77
N ALA A 178 -11.87 -15.03 -13.32
CA ALA A 178 -12.05 -15.36 -14.74
C ALA A 178 -11.40 -14.32 -15.67
N LEU A 179 -11.47 -13.04 -15.32
CA LEU A 179 -10.91 -11.96 -16.13
C LEU A 179 -9.38 -11.99 -16.16
N SER A 180 -8.73 -12.14 -15.00
CA SER A 180 -7.28 -12.24 -14.89
C SER A 180 -6.74 -13.49 -15.59
N LEU A 181 -7.48 -14.61 -15.57
CA LEU A 181 -7.15 -15.79 -16.37
C LEU A 181 -7.25 -15.50 -17.87
N HIS A 182 -8.31 -14.85 -18.31
CA HIS A 182 -8.50 -14.48 -19.73
C HIS A 182 -7.38 -13.56 -20.22
N VAL A 183 -7.09 -12.47 -19.49
CA VAL A 183 -6.00 -11.54 -19.82
C VAL A 183 -4.65 -12.28 -19.87
N ARG A 184 -4.41 -13.23 -18.98
CA ARG A 184 -3.18 -14.03 -19.00
C ARG A 184 -3.09 -14.93 -20.23
N GLN A 185 -4.20 -15.50 -20.66
CA GLN A 185 -4.27 -16.36 -21.84
C GLN A 185 -4.13 -15.56 -23.13
N GLU A 186 -4.88 -14.46 -23.28
CA GLU A 186 -4.85 -13.61 -24.46
C GLU A 186 -3.47 -12.98 -24.68
N PHE A 187 -2.81 -12.57 -23.59
CA PHE A 187 -1.49 -11.92 -23.62
C PHE A 187 -0.39 -12.83 -23.02
N ALA A 188 -0.44 -14.13 -23.33
CA ALA A 188 0.47 -15.13 -22.77
C ALA A 188 1.94 -14.89 -23.17
N SER A 189 2.18 -14.38 -24.39
CA SER A 189 3.52 -14.06 -24.92
C SER A 189 4.14 -12.80 -24.30
N GLU A 190 3.34 -11.99 -23.62
CA GLU A 190 3.78 -10.71 -23.09
C GLU A 190 4.41 -10.86 -21.70
N LYS A 191 5.44 -10.05 -21.44
CA LYS A 191 5.99 -9.90 -20.08
C LYS A 191 4.93 -9.32 -19.14
N PRO A 192 5.00 -9.56 -17.82
CA PRO A 192 3.94 -9.13 -16.89
C PRO A 192 3.57 -7.64 -16.97
N MET A 193 4.56 -6.74 -17.10
CA MET A 193 4.31 -5.30 -17.23
C MET A 193 3.67 -4.96 -18.58
N ASP A 194 4.18 -5.51 -19.67
CA ASP A 194 3.65 -5.25 -21.02
C ASP A 194 2.22 -5.78 -21.17
N ARG A 195 1.95 -6.95 -20.58
CA ARG A 195 0.61 -7.54 -20.48
C ARG A 195 -0.40 -6.58 -19.86
N PHE A 196 -0.03 -5.94 -18.74
CA PHE A 196 -0.90 -4.99 -18.08
C PHE A 196 -1.25 -3.82 -19.02
N PHE A 197 -0.26 -3.15 -19.62
CA PHE A 197 -0.52 -2.01 -20.50
C PHE A 197 -1.27 -2.38 -21.78
N LYS A 198 -0.94 -3.50 -22.43
CA LYS A 198 -1.66 -4.01 -23.60
C LYS A 198 -3.12 -4.35 -23.28
N SER A 199 -3.38 -4.94 -22.12
CA SER A 199 -4.75 -5.19 -21.68
C SER A 199 -5.54 -3.89 -21.46
N LEU A 200 -4.91 -2.85 -20.91
CA LEU A 200 -5.55 -1.53 -20.75
C LEU A 200 -5.80 -0.82 -22.09
N GLU A 201 -4.90 -0.95 -23.06
CA GLU A 201 -5.12 -0.45 -24.43
C GLU A 201 -6.33 -1.12 -25.08
N LYS A 202 -6.42 -2.45 -24.96
CA LYS A 202 -7.55 -3.22 -25.47
C LYS A 202 -8.87 -2.81 -24.81
N LEU A 203 -8.89 -2.69 -23.48
CA LEU A 203 -10.07 -2.26 -22.73
C LEU A 203 -10.52 -0.84 -23.10
N ARG A 204 -9.58 0.10 -23.24
CA ARG A 204 -9.89 1.46 -23.72
C ARG A 204 -10.48 1.46 -25.12
N SER A 205 -9.95 0.63 -26.01
CA SER A 205 -10.49 0.50 -27.37
C SER A 205 -11.93 -0.04 -27.35
N ILE A 206 -12.24 -1.01 -26.49
CA ILE A 206 -13.59 -1.54 -26.30
C ILE A 206 -14.52 -0.46 -25.72
N ILE A 207 -14.11 0.23 -24.66
CA ILE A 207 -14.88 1.33 -24.05
C ILE A 207 -15.22 2.40 -25.09
N LYS A 208 -14.21 2.83 -25.87
CA LYS A 208 -14.38 3.84 -26.91
C LYS A 208 -15.29 3.38 -28.05
N LYS A 209 -15.25 2.11 -28.43
CA LYS A 209 -16.02 1.60 -29.57
C LYS A 209 -17.46 1.27 -29.20
N ASP A 210 -17.65 0.66 -28.03
CA ASP A 210 -18.90 -0.02 -27.68
C ASP A 210 -19.75 0.80 -26.70
N PHE A 211 -19.16 1.75 -25.97
CA PHE A 211 -19.86 2.55 -24.96
C PHE A 211 -19.88 4.04 -25.28
N LEU A 212 -18.73 4.61 -25.66
CA LEU A 212 -18.59 6.04 -25.90
C LEU A 212 -18.79 6.34 -27.38
N ASP A 213 -19.51 7.42 -27.68
CA ASP A 213 -19.59 7.94 -29.06
C ASP A 213 -18.31 8.74 -29.41
N VAL A 214 -18.38 9.64 -30.39
CA VAL A 214 -17.23 10.42 -30.91
C VAL A 214 -16.47 11.24 -29.86
N ASP A 215 -17.10 11.63 -28.74
CA ASP A 215 -16.49 12.46 -27.67
C ASP A 215 -15.98 11.62 -26.48
N CYS A 216 -14.93 10.85 -26.74
CA CYS A 216 -14.17 10.11 -25.73
C CYS A 216 -12.94 10.92 -25.30
N ARG A 217 -12.87 11.27 -24.02
CA ARG A 217 -11.77 12.03 -23.41
C ARG A 217 -10.93 11.17 -22.49
N MET A 218 -9.67 11.53 -22.35
CA MET A 218 -8.67 10.76 -21.60
C MET A 218 -7.63 11.69 -21.01
N ALA A 219 -7.27 11.47 -19.75
CA ALA A 219 -6.23 12.22 -19.04
C ALA A 219 -5.60 11.35 -17.95
N ALA A 220 -4.77 11.97 -17.10
CA ALA A 220 -4.18 11.33 -15.93
C ALA A 220 -3.39 10.06 -16.30
N ASN A 221 -2.39 10.23 -17.18
CA ASN A 221 -1.58 9.14 -17.74
C ASN A 221 -2.43 8.03 -18.38
N ASN A 222 -3.51 8.43 -19.06
CA ASN A 222 -4.46 7.55 -19.74
C ASN A 222 -5.26 6.59 -18.84
N PHE A 223 -5.23 6.82 -17.52
CA PHE A 223 -5.93 5.98 -16.55
C PHE A 223 -7.35 6.45 -16.22
N ILE A 224 -7.72 7.66 -16.65
CA ILE A 224 -9.08 8.18 -16.51
C ILE A 224 -9.63 8.44 -17.92
N VAL A 225 -10.75 7.79 -18.23
CA VAL A 225 -11.45 7.92 -19.51
C VAL A 225 -12.89 8.34 -19.21
N TRP A 226 -13.38 9.36 -19.92
CA TRP A 226 -14.76 9.80 -19.74
C TRP A 226 -15.39 10.29 -21.03
N GLY A 227 -16.72 10.27 -21.06
CA GLY A 227 -17.53 10.70 -22.19
C GLY A 227 -19.00 10.54 -21.87
N LYS A 228 -19.84 10.52 -22.89
CA LYS A 228 -21.28 10.28 -22.77
C LYS A 228 -21.65 8.97 -23.46
N ILE A 229 -22.40 8.12 -22.78
CA ILE A 229 -23.01 6.92 -23.37
C ILE A 229 -24.41 7.21 -23.94
N LYS A 230 -25.03 8.29 -23.45
CA LYS A 230 -26.25 8.94 -23.97
C LYS A 230 -26.15 10.45 -23.72
N PRO A 231 -26.90 11.31 -24.42
CA PRO A 231 -26.83 12.76 -24.24
C PRO A 231 -26.92 13.24 -22.78
N ASN A 232 -27.74 12.57 -21.96
CA ASN A 232 -27.97 12.85 -20.55
C ASN A 232 -27.31 11.85 -19.57
N ILE A 233 -26.49 10.90 -20.05
CA ILE A 233 -25.79 9.94 -19.18
C ILE A 233 -24.29 9.97 -19.48
N GLY A 234 -23.52 10.48 -18.53
CA GLY A 234 -22.07 10.45 -18.52
C GLY A 234 -21.53 9.07 -18.15
N TYR A 235 -20.30 8.79 -18.56
CA TYR A 235 -19.57 7.59 -18.20
C TYR A 235 -18.13 7.97 -17.84
N LEU A 236 -17.66 7.46 -16.71
CA LEU A 236 -16.33 7.70 -16.16
C LEU A 236 -15.69 6.35 -15.82
N ASN A 237 -14.66 5.97 -16.55
CA ASN A 237 -13.83 4.82 -16.22
C ASN A 237 -12.56 5.26 -15.49
N ILE A 238 -12.19 4.49 -14.45
CA ILE A 238 -11.00 4.71 -13.64
C ILE A 238 -10.24 3.39 -13.52
N PHE A 239 -9.11 3.26 -14.21
CA PHE A 239 -8.34 2.02 -14.28
C PHE A 239 -7.42 1.76 -13.08
N ILE A 240 -7.01 2.80 -12.36
CA ILE A 240 -6.13 2.71 -11.19
C ILE A 240 -6.34 3.95 -10.32
N MET A 241 -6.02 3.84 -9.03
CA MET A 241 -6.03 4.91 -8.03
C MET A 241 -4.61 5.46 -7.80
N GLY A 242 -3.86 5.77 -8.86
CA GLY A 242 -2.46 6.21 -8.77
C GLY A 242 -1.82 6.50 -10.12
N ASP A 243 -0.52 6.84 -10.11
CA ASP A 243 0.34 7.02 -11.29
C ASP A 243 -0.17 7.99 -12.37
N TYR A 244 -1.03 8.93 -11.98
CA TYR A 244 -1.67 9.90 -12.88
C TYR A 244 -0.70 10.90 -13.49
N ALA A 245 0.41 11.18 -12.82
CA ALA A 245 1.50 12.01 -13.33
C ALA A 245 2.59 11.21 -14.06
N GLY A 246 2.34 9.93 -14.36
CA GLY A 246 3.33 9.01 -14.94
C GLY A 246 3.85 7.98 -13.93
N ILE A 247 4.34 6.86 -14.47
CA ILE A 247 4.94 5.79 -13.67
C ILE A 247 6.20 6.36 -12.99
N ARG A 248 6.34 6.14 -11.68
CA ARG A 248 7.43 6.66 -10.81
C ARG A 248 7.34 8.14 -10.43
N SER A 249 6.33 8.86 -10.91
CA SER A 249 6.07 10.23 -10.43
C SER A 249 5.68 10.23 -8.96
N SER A 250 5.86 11.37 -8.29
CA SER A 250 5.54 11.43 -6.87
C SER A 250 4.03 11.31 -6.65
N ARG A 251 3.64 10.82 -5.47
CA ARG A 251 2.24 10.75 -5.05
C ARG A 251 1.58 12.13 -5.08
N THR A 252 2.31 13.18 -4.68
CA THR A 252 1.83 14.56 -4.72
C THR A 252 1.60 15.08 -6.14
N ASP A 253 2.45 14.71 -7.10
CA ASP A 253 2.22 15.10 -8.51
C ASP A 253 0.99 14.38 -9.06
N SER A 254 0.83 13.10 -8.73
CA SER A 254 -0.36 12.34 -9.13
C SER A 254 -1.65 12.94 -8.55
N ILE A 255 -1.64 13.40 -7.30
CA ILE A 255 -2.75 14.12 -6.66
C ILE A 255 -3.08 15.41 -7.41
N ALA A 256 -2.08 16.21 -7.79
CA ALA A 256 -2.29 17.46 -8.52
C ALA A 256 -2.89 17.22 -9.92
N VAL A 257 -2.40 16.21 -10.64
CA VAL A 257 -2.96 15.81 -11.94
C VAL A 257 -4.39 15.28 -11.78
N LEU A 258 -4.65 14.45 -10.76
CA LEU A 258 -6.00 13.96 -10.47
C LEU A 258 -6.95 15.11 -10.17
N GLN A 259 -6.56 16.09 -9.37
CA GLN A 259 -7.40 17.24 -9.05
C GLN A 259 -7.85 17.98 -10.32
N THR A 260 -6.89 18.33 -11.18
CA THR A 260 -7.16 19.01 -12.46
C THR A 260 -8.04 18.16 -13.37
N THR A 261 -7.77 16.85 -13.45
CA THR A 261 -8.56 15.92 -14.27
C THR A 261 -10.00 15.82 -13.78
N LEU A 262 -10.21 15.73 -12.46
CA LEU A 262 -11.54 15.68 -11.87
C LEU A 262 -12.32 16.97 -12.09
N ASP A 263 -11.68 18.14 -12.06
CA ASP A 263 -12.34 19.40 -12.40
C ASP A 263 -12.86 19.39 -13.86
N GLN A 264 -12.06 18.88 -14.80
CA GLN A 264 -12.48 18.71 -16.20
C GLN A 264 -13.63 17.71 -16.36
N VAL A 265 -13.57 16.59 -15.63
CA VAL A 265 -14.63 15.57 -15.63
C VAL A 265 -15.93 16.15 -15.11
N MET A 266 -15.90 16.85 -13.97
CA MET A 266 -17.11 17.43 -13.38
C MET A 266 -17.69 18.54 -14.23
N GLU A 267 -16.85 19.39 -14.83
CA GLU A 267 -17.31 20.41 -15.78
C GLU A 267 -18.03 19.77 -16.98
N TYR A 268 -17.45 18.70 -17.55
CA TYR A 268 -18.04 17.98 -18.67
C TYR A 268 -19.41 17.36 -18.31
N PHE A 269 -19.54 16.89 -17.07
CA PHE A 269 -20.77 16.26 -16.58
C PHE A 269 -21.84 17.22 -16.06
N LYS A 270 -21.62 18.53 -16.01
CA LYS A 270 -22.68 19.51 -15.68
C LYS A 270 -23.92 19.40 -16.58
N SER A 271 -23.73 18.92 -17.81
CA SER A 271 -24.78 18.77 -18.82
C SER A 271 -25.48 17.41 -18.81
N VAL A 272 -25.14 16.50 -17.89
CA VAL A 272 -25.76 15.17 -17.80
C VAL A 272 -26.57 15.03 -16.51
N GLU A 273 -27.58 14.18 -16.53
CA GLU A 273 -28.47 13.91 -15.39
C GLU A 273 -27.96 12.75 -14.52
N ALA A 274 -27.16 11.86 -15.11
CA ALA A 274 -26.60 10.69 -14.43
C ALA A 274 -25.17 10.40 -14.91
N VAL A 275 -24.38 9.73 -14.07
CA VAL A 275 -23.02 9.27 -14.41
C VAL A 275 -22.88 7.80 -14.02
N VAL A 276 -22.40 6.98 -14.95
CA VAL A 276 -21.92 5.62 -14.67
C VAL A 276 -20.44 5.71 -14.31
N VAL A 277 -20.08 5.32 -13.10
CA VAL A 277 -18.68 5.21 -12.66
C VAL A 277 -18.23 3.75 -12.76
N ASP A 278 -17.30 3.49 -13.66
CA ASP A 278 -16.79 2.16 -13.96
C ASP A 278 -15.40 1.94 -13.34
N VAL A 279 -15.37 1.09 -12.33
CA VAL A 279 -14.15 0.64 -11.62
C VAL A 279 -13.93 -0.87 -11.76
N ARG A 280 -14.59 -1.53 -12.72
CA ARG A 280 -14.52 -3.00 -12.88
C ARG A 280 -13.11 -3.52 -13.15
N PHE A 281 -12.28 -2.70 -13.79
CA PHE A 281 -10.88 -3.02 -14.11
C PHE A 281 -9.89 -2.29 -13.21
N ASN A 282 -10.38 -1.67 -12.13
CA ASN A 282 -9.53 -0.90 -11.23
C ASN A 282 -8.69 -1.82 -10.36
N THR A 283 -7.37 -1.72 -10.45
CA THR A 283 -6.43 -2.58 -9.70
C THR A 283 -6.08 -2.04 -8.31
N GLY A 284 -6.77 -1.00 -7.85
CA GLY A 284 -6.51 -0.32 -6.59
C GLY A 284 -5.50 0.81 -6.73
N GLY A 285 -4.75 1.08 -5.66
CA GLY A 285 -3.79 2.19 -5.61
C GLY A 285 -3.83 2.86 -4.24
N TYR A 286 -3.89 4.19 -4.22
CA TYR A 286 -3.79 4.97 -3.00
C TYR A 286 -5.17 5.47 -2.48
N ASP A 287 -5.39 5.33 -1.17
CA ASP A 287 -6.65 5.66 -0.47
C ASP A 287 -7.11 7.13 -0.70
N GLU A 288 -6.19 8.08 -0.71
CA GLU A 288 -6.46 9.52 -0.94
C GLU A 288 -6.99 9.80 -2.33
N ASN A 289 -6.50 9.11 -3.36
CA ASN A 289 -6.99 9.29 -4.72
C ASN A 289 -8.45 8.83 -4.78
N SER A 290 -8.75 7.70 -4.12
CA SER A 290 -10.12 7.18 -3.99
C SER A 290 -11.03 8.16 -3.25
N ILE A 291 -10.56 8.78 -2.16
CA ILE A 291 -11.32 9.81 -1.42
C ILE A 291 -11.54 11.05 -2.28
N MET A 292 -10.51 11.53 -3.00
CA MET A 292 -10.62 12.70 -3.87
C MET A 292 -11.65 12.51 -4.98
N ILE A 293 -11.69 11.31 -5.58
CA ILE A 293 -12.72 10.93 -6.56
C ILE A 293 -14.09 10.89 -5.89
N ALA A 294 -14.24 10.18 -4.77
CA ALA A 294 -15.52 10.03 -4.08
C ALA A 294 -16.09 11.38 -3.59
N ASN A 295 -15.23 12.32 -3.20
CA ASN A 295 -15.62 13.67 -2.80
C ASN A 295 -16.32 14.45 -3.92
N ARG A 296 -16.06 14.12 -5.20
CA ARG A 296 -16.76 14.74 -6.35
C ARG A 296 -18.22 14.34 -6.48
N PHE A 297 -18.60 13.22 -5.85
CA PHE A 297 -19.95 12.67 -5.91
C PHE A 297 -20.65 12.69 -4.54
N ALA A 298 -19.99 13.22 -3.50
CA ALA A 298 -20.57 13.32 -2.17
C ALA A 298 -21.42 14.60 -2.05
N ASP A 299 -22.66 14.46 -1.57
CA ASP A 299 -23.60 15.55 -1.24
C ASP A 299 -23.46 16.07 0.20
N ARG A 300 -22.88 15.26 1.10
CA ARG A 300 -22.60 15.65 2.49
C ARG A 300 -21.46 14.84 3.08
N ARG A 301 -20.95 15.29 4.22
CA ARG A 301 -19.93 14.56 4.97
C ARG A 301 -20.46 13.20 5.43
N ARG A 302 -19.75 12.12 5.10
CA ARG A 302 -20.04 10.75 5.58
C ARG A 302 -18.77 10.04 6.00
N LEU A 303 -18.87 9.18 7.01
CA LEU A 303 -17.80 8.23 7.32
C LEU A 303 -17.72 7.25 6.14
N ALA A 304 -16.60 7.24 5.43
CA ALA A 304 -16.37 6.36 4.30
C ALA A 304 -15.83 5.01 4.76
N PHE A 305 -14.76 5.04 5.56
CA PHE A 305 -14.16 3.82 6.11
C PHE A 305 -13.37 4.11 7.39
N THR A 306 -12.96 3.04 8.06
CA THR A 306 -12.05 3.10 9.19
C THR A 306 -10.85 2.18 8.99
N LYS A 307 -9.68 2.59 9.49
CA LYS A 307 -8.43 1.81 9.41
C LYS A 307 -7.86 1.57 10.80
N LYS A 308 -7.32 0.39 11.02
CA LYS A 308 -6.57 -0.02 12.22
C LYS A 308 -5.55 -1.08 11.82
N ALA A 309 -4.45 -1.19 12.55
CA ALA A 309 -3.42 -2.21 12.33
C ALA A 309 -3.42 -3.23 13.47
N VAL A 310 -2.94 -4.45 13.21
CA VAL A 310 -2.70 -5.43 14.29
C VAL A 310 -1.71 -4.84 15.27
N TYR A 311 -1.99 -4.93 16.57
CA TYR A 311 -1.11 -4.44 17.62
C TYR A 311 -1.32 -5.21 18.91
N GLY A 312 -0.27 -5.88 19.41
CA GLY A 312 -0.37 -6.77 20.55
C GLY A 312 -1.38 -7.89 20.29
N LYS A 313 -2.29 -8.13 21.24
CA LYS A 313 -3.38 -9.12 21.10
C LYS A 313 -4.61 -8.59 20.37
N GLY A 314 -4.57 -7.36 19.86
CA GLY A 314 -5.72 -6.70 19.27
C GLY A 314 -5.31 -5.80 18.11
N PHE A 315 -5.83 -4.57 18.11
CA PHE A 315 -5.59 -3.60 17.06
C PHE A 315 -5.29 -2.23 17.64
N THR A 316 -4.65 -1.38 16.86
CA THR A 316 -4.54 0.05 17.15
C THR A 316 -5.94 0.70 17.22
N ASP A 317 -5.98 1.92 17.76
CA ASP A 317 -7.17 2.76 17.67
C ASP A 317 -7.64 2.94 16.22
N LYS A 318 -8.96 3.03 16.06
CA LYS A 318 -9.60 3.22 14.75
C LYS A 318 -9.35 4.64 14.26
N GLN A 319 -8.73 4.76 13.10
CA GLN A 319 -8.69 5.99 12.31
C GLN A 319 -9.95 6.08 11.45
N LYS A 320 -10.61 7.23 11.43
CA LYS A 320 -11.84 7.48 10.68
C LYS A 320 -11.56 8.36 9.46
N PHE A 321 -11.99 7.92 8.28
CA PHE A 321 -11.82 8.65 7.03
C PHE A 321 -13.19 9.03 6.48
N TYR A 322 -13.32 10.29 6.07
CA TYR A 322 -14.59 10.85 5.65
C TYR A 322 -14.50 11.31 4.21
N ILE A 323 -15.60 11.15 3.49
CA ILE A 323 -15.86 11.86 2.24
C ILE A 323 -16.74 13.07 2.54
N HIS A 324 -16.63 14.10 1.71
CA HIS A 324 -17.47 15.30 1.76
C HIS A 324 -17.50 15.97 0.36
N PRO A 325 -18.51 16.81 0.06
CA PRO A 325 -18.50 17.59 -1.17
C PRO A 325 -17.17 18.36 -1.31
N GLN A 326 -16.54 18.28 -2.48
CA GLN A 326 -15.31 19.03 -2.78
C GLN A 326 -15.20 19.34 -4.27
N GLY A 327 -15.10 20.62 -4.60
CA GLY A 327 -15.04 21.14 -5.97
C GLY A 327 -16.22 22.06 -6.26
N ASN A 328 -16.19 22.73 -7.42
CA ASN A 328 -17.26 23.62 -7.88
C ASN A 328 -18.11 22.88 -8.93
N PHE A 329 -19.21 22.25 -8.52
CA PHE A 329 -20.15 21.60 -9.42
C PHE A 329 -21.57 21.66 -8.87
#